data_AF-A0A957WRH1-F1
#
_entry.id   AF-A0A957WRH1-F1
#
_cell.length_a   1.000
_cell.length_b   1.000
_cell.length_c   1.000
_cell.angle_alpha   90.00
_cell.angle_beta   90.00
_cell.angle_gamma   90.00
#
_symmetry.space_group_name_H-M   'P 1'
#
loop_
_entity.id
_entity.type
_entity.pdbx_description
1 polymer ?
#
loop_
_entity_poly.entity_id
_entity_poly.type
_entity_poly.pdbx_seq_one_letter_code
_entity_poly.pdbx_strand_id
1 'polypeptide(L)'
;MNNLTKTLINQMSTATGTILTDEHHRVLEYAYSFYENNRVGPLYQNIKRHTGVTKEAIVQLFPHGLNSVYTWVGIPIYSAENGCKPFVSIEVDNIQQVYLDYNATTPLRPEVVHTLT
;
A
#
# COMPACT_ATOMS: atom_id res chain seq x y z
N MET A 1 5.41 -13.52 0.63
CA MET A 1 5.16 -12.15 1.16
C MET A 1 6.15 -11.85 2.27
N ASN A 2 6.88 -10.73 2.17
CA ASN A 2 7.90 -10.35 3.15
C ASN A 2 7.29 -9.69 4.41
N ASN A 3 8.11 -9.50 5.45
CA ASN A 3 7.66 -8.93 6.74
C ASN A 3 7.22 -7.47 6.64
N LEU A 4 7.82 -6.69 5.74
CA LEU A 4 7.43 -5.29 5.50
C LEU A 4 6.01 -5.22 4.96
N THR A 5 5.68 -6.00 3.93
CA THR A 5 4.33 -6.06 3.34
C THR A 5 3.30 -6.54 4.37
N LYS A 6 3.63 -7.54 5.20
CA LYS A 6 2.74 -7.97 6.29
C LYS A 6 2.43 -6.85 7.28
N THR A 7 3.45 -6.05 7.63
CA THR A 7 3.30 -4.90 8.52
C THR A 7 2.42 -3.84 7.88
N LEU A 8 2.62 -3.55 6.58
CA LEU A 8 1.80 -2.62 5.81
C LEU A 8 0.33 -3.06 5.78
N ILE A 9 0.05 -4.34 5.49
CA ILE A 9 -1.30 -4.90 5.49
C ILE A 9 -1.97 -4.71 6.86
N ASN A 10 -1.25 -5.00 7.95
CA ASN A 10 -1.79 -4.83 9.30
C ASN A 10 -2.10 -3.36 9.61
N GLN A 11 -1.20 -2.44 9.25
CA GLN A 11 -1.42 -1.00 9.39
C GLN A 11 -2.65 -0.55 8.61
N MET A 12 -2.76 -0.97 7.35
CA MET A 12 -3.90 -0.61 6.51
C MET A 12 -5.21 -1.18 7.04
N SER A 13 -5.22 -2.45 7.48
CA SER A 13 -6.42 -3.07 8.07
C SER A 13 -6.91 -2.34 9.32
N THR A 14 -5.98 -1.83 10.13
CA THR A 14 -6.30 -1.04 11.33
C THR A 14 -6.81 0.35 10.94
N ALA A 15 -6.17 1.01 9.96
CA ALA A 15 -6.56 2.33 9.47
C ALA A 15 -7.96 2.33 8.82
N THR A 16 -8.34 1.25 8.13
CA THR A 16 -9.65 1.13 7.45
C THR A 16 -10.70 0.42 8.30
N GLY A 17 -10.36 -0.04 9.51
CA GLY A 17 -11.25 -0.85 10.35
C GLY A 17 -11.68 -2.18 9.70
N THR A 18 -10.89 -2.71 8.76
CA THR A 18 -11.22 -3.92 8.01
C THR A 18 -10.71 -5.16 8.73
N ILE A 19 -11.60 -6.09 9.02
CA ILE A 19 -11.24 -7.38 9.61
C ILE A 19 -10.67 -8.28 8.51
N LEU A 20 -9.39 -8.64 8.63
CA LEU A 20 -8.71 -9.53 7.68
C LEU A 20 -9.28 -10.94 7.78
N THR A 21 -9.90 -11.40 6.69
CA THR A 21 -10.37 -12.78 6.52
C THR A 21 -9.44 -13.57 5.62
N ASP A 22 -9.62 -14.89 5.54
CA ASP A 22 -8.85 -15.76 4.63
C ASP A 22 -8.97 -15.36 3.16
N GLU A 23 -10.09 -14.74 2.75
CA GLU A 23 -10.25 -14.21 1.40
C GLU A 23 -9.38 -12.99 1.14
N HIS A 24 -9.25 -12.10 2.12
CA HIS A 24 -8.33 -10.96 2.03
C HIS A 24 -6.90 -11.46 1.85
N HIS A 25 -6.48 -12.41 2.66
CA HIS A 25 -5.14 -12.99 2.58
C HIS A 25 -4.89 -13.65 1.23
N ARG A 26 -5.83 -14.44 0.70
CA ARG A 26 -5.71 -15.05 -0.64
C ARG A 26 -5.52 -14.01 -1.74
N VAL A 27 -6.29 -12.92 -1.73
CA VAL A 27 -6.17 -11.85 -2.73
C VAL A 27 -4.85 -11.10 -2.59
N LEU A 28 -4.46 -10.73 -1.36
CA LEU A 28 -3.23 -9.98 -1.08
C LEU A 28 -1.97 -10.79 -1.39
N GLU A 29 -1.94 -12.08 -1.05
CA GLU A 29 -0.83 -12.97 -1.35
C GLU A 29 -0.66 -13.20 -2.84
N TYR A 30 -1.77 -13.42 -3.56
CA TYR A 30 -1.75 -13.51 -5.00
C TYR A 30 -1.25 -12.21 -5.63
N ALA A 31 -1.76 -11.06 -5.18
CA ALA A 31 -1.35 -9.76 -5.71
C ALA A 31 0.14 -9.46 -5.49
N TYR A 32 0.65 -9.77 -4.30
CA TYR A 32 2.07 -9.67 -3.99
C TYR A 32 2.92 -10.54 -4.92
N SER A 33 2.56 -11.82 -5.05
CA SER A 33 3.32 -12.78 -5.84
C SER A 33 3.28 -12.46 -7.33
N PHE A 34 2.12 -11.99 -7.82
CA PHE A 34 1.96 -11.57 -9.21
C PHE A 34 2.83 -10.34 -9.51
N TYR A 35 2.85 -9.35 -8.62
CA TYR A 35 3.66 -8.15 -8.79
C TYR A 35 5.16 -8.44 -8.73
N GLU A 36 5.61 -9.30 -7.82
CA GLU A 36 7.02 -9.67 -7.73
C GLU A 36 7.54 -10.32 -9.02
N ASN A 37 6.71 -11.13 -9.67
CA ASN A 37 7.08 -11.84 -10.90
C ASN A 37 6.96 -10.97 -12.18
N ASN A 38 5.93 -10.12 -12.25
CA ASN A 38 5.59 -9.40 -13.49
C ASN A 38 5.91 -7.90 -13.45
N ARG A 39 6.22 -7.35 -12.26
CA ARG A 39 6.41 -5.92 -11.99
C ARG A 39 5.22 -5.04 -12.40
N VAL A 40 4.03 -5.65 -12.51
CA VAL A 40 2.75 -4.98 -12.80
C VAL A 40 1.66 -5.53 -11.89
N GLY A 41 0.69 -4.68 -11.51
CA GLY A 41 -0.43 -5.09 -10.66
C GLY A 41 -1.41 -6.01 -11.41
N PRO A 42 -1.97 -7.05 -10.75
CA PRO A 42 -2.92 -7.94 -11.40
C PRO A 42 -4.29 -7.30 -11.62
N LEU A 43 -4.82 -7.41 -12.83
CA LEU A 43 -6.19 -7.02 -13.13
C LEU A 43 -7.21 -7.95 -12.44
N TYR A 44 -8.46 -7.48 -12.31
CA TYR A 44 -9.57 -8.26 -11.75
C TYR A 44 -9.71 -9.67 -12.37
N GLN A 45 -9.49 -9.80 -13.68
CA GLN A 45 -9.56 -11.09 -14.37
C GLN A 45 -8.45 -12.05 -13.91
N ASN A 46 -7.24 -11.53 -13.66
CA ASN A 46 -6.11 -12.31 -13.18
C ASN A 46 -6.38 -12.84 -11.77
N ILE A 47 -6.93 -11.99 -10.89
CA ILE A 47 -7.31 -12.36 -9.53
C ILE A 47 -8.40 -13.42 -9.57
N LYS A 48 -9.51 -13.17 -10.29
CA LYS A 48 -10.62 -14.12 -10.42
C LYS A 48 -10.15 -15.49 -10.90
N ARG A 49 -9.25 -15.53 -11.88
CA ARG A 49 -8.73 -16.79 -12.46
C ARG A 49 -7.95 -17.62 -11.44
N HIS A 50 -7.23 -17.01 -10.50
CA HIS A 50 -6.34 -17.72 -9.58
C HIS A 50 -6.91 -17.88 -8.17
N THR A 51 -7.71 -16.92 -7.70
CA THR A 51 -8.28 -16.94 -6.35
C THR A 51 -9.77 -17.28 -6.33
N GLY A 52 -10.45 -17.24 -7.50
CA GLY A 52 -11.90 -17.42 -7.61
C GLY A 52 -12.73 -16.19 -7.21
N VAL A 53 -12.09 -15.17 -6.63
CA VAL A 53 -12.78 -13.98 -6.10
C VAL A 53 -13.21 -13.05 -7.25
N THR A 54 -14.49 -12.68 -7.28
CA THR A 54 -15.03 -11.80 -8.32
C THR A 54 -14.71 -10.33 -8.09
N LYS A 55 -14.95 -9.49 -9.11
CA LYS A 55 -14.78 -8.04 -9.01
C LYS A 55 -15.66 -7.46 -7.90
N GLU A 56 -16.91 -7.91 -7.83
CA GLU A 56 -17.92 -7.45 -6.88
C GLU A 56 -17.49 -7.82 -5.45
N ALA A 57 -16.99 -9.03 -5.26
CA ALA A 57 -16.45 -9.48 -3.98
C ALA A 57 -15.21 -8.65 -3.57
N ILE A 58 -14.30 -8.32 -4.49
CA ILE A 58 -13.15 -7.46 -4.19
C ILE A 58 -13.58 -6.06 -3.74
N VAL A 59 -14.61 -5.48 -4.37
CA VAL A 59 -15.14 -4.16 -3.99
C VAL A 59 -15.84 -4.20 -2.63
N GLN A 60 -16.38 -5.35 -2.23
CA GLN A 60 -16.96 -5.54 -0.88
C GLN A 60 -15.89 -5.80 0.18
N LEU A 61 -14.84 -6.55 -0.15
CA LEU A 61 -13.75 -6.90 0.76
C LEU A 61 -12.85 -5.69 1.06
N PHE A 62 -12.46 -4.95 0.02
CA PHE A 62 -11.51 -3.85 0.17
C PHE A 62 -12.18 -2.50 -0.07
N PRO A 63 -11.99 -1.51 0.81
CA PRO A 63 -12.45 -0.14 0.54
C PRO A 63 -11.82 0.33 -0.77
N HIS A 64 -12.53 0.98 -1.69
CA HIS A 64 -11.98 1.37 -3.01
C HIS A 64 -11.50 0.21 -3.92
N GLY A 65 -11.86 -1.05 -3.60
CA GLY A 65 -11.61 -2.22 -4.44
C GLY A 65 -10.12 -2.46 -4.74
N LEU A 66 -9.80 -2.64 -6.02
CA LEU A 66 -8.46 -3.03 -6.47
C LEU A 66 -7.35 -2.03 -6.12
N ASN A 67 -7.68 -0.73 -6.03
CA ASN A 67 -6.70 0.28 -5.63
C ASN A 67 -6.22 0.04 -4.21
N SER A 68 -7.10 -0.37 -3.29
CA SER A 68 -6.66 -0.72 -1.94
C SER A 68 -5.82 -1.98 -1.92
N VAL A 69 -6.15 -3.00 -2.73
CA VAL A 69 -5.29 -4.19 -2.85
C VAL A 69 -3.86 -3.80 -3.23
N TYR A 70 -3.71 -2.87 -4.18
CA TYR A 70 -2.40 -2.37 -4.59
C TYR A 70 -1.70 -1.59 -3.47
N THR A 71 -2.39 -0.64 -2.85
CA THR A 71 -1.84 0.15 -1.73
C THR A 71 -1.41 -0.75 -0.58
N TRP A 72 -2.22 -1.73 -0.20
CA TRP A 72 -1.97 -2.62 0.95
C TRP A 72 -0.81 -3.57 0.72
N VAL A 73 -0.51 -3.89 -0.54
CA VAL A 73 0.63 -4.73 -0.93
C VAL A 73 1.88 -3.89 -1.24
N GLY A 74 1.74 -2.57 -1.33
CA GLY A 74 2.82 -1.64 -1.69
C GLY A 74 3.09 -1.57 -3.20
N ILE A 75 2.12 -1.92 -4.03
CA ILE A 75 2.21 -1.81 -5.49
C ILE A 75 1.99 -0.33 -5.86
N PRO A 76 2.93 0.31 -6.58
CA PRO A 76 2.78 1.70 -6.98
C PRO A 76 1.62 1.85 -7.96
N ILE A 77 0.65 2.70 -7.62
CA ILE A 77 -0.48 3.04 -8.47
C ILE A 77 -0.05 4.21 -9.37
N TYR A 78 0.44 3.89 -10.57
CA TYR A 78 0.66 4.89 -11.60
C TYR A 78 -0.67 5.18 -12.29
N SER A 79 -1.41 6.17 -11.79
CA SER A 79 -2.55 6.72 -12.52
C SER A 79 -2.03 7.38 -13.79
N ALA A 80 -2.34 6.82 -14.97
CA ALA A 80 -2.03 7.44 -16.26
C ALA A 80 -2.71 8.82 -16.44
N GLU A 81 -3.66 9.16 -15.58
CA GLU A 81 -4.34 10.46 -15.59
C GLU A 81 -3.50 11.60 -15.00
N ASN A 82 -2.45 11.32 -14.21
CA ASN A 82 -1.62 12.35 -13.61
C ASN A 82 -0.15 11.96 -13.69
N GLY A 83 0.57 12.53 -14.67
CA GLY A 83 2.02 12.53 -14.69
C GLY A 83 2.58 13.01 -13.34
N CYS A 84 3.42 12.17 -12.74
CA CYS A 84 4.17 12.42 -11.50
C CYS A 84 3.33 12.80 -10.24
N LYS A 85 3.02 11.77 -9.45
CA LYS A 85 2.48 11.77 -8.06
C LYS A 85 0.99 12.10 -7.88
N PRO A 86 0.12 11.09 -7.67
CA PRO A 86 -1.11 11.31 -6.92
C PRO A 86 -0.77 11.56 -5.44
N PHE A 87 -1.28 12.66 -4.88
CA PHE A 87 -1.32 12.84 -3.43
C PHE A 87 -2.44 11.95 -2.88
N VAL A 88 -2.08 10.90 -2.16
CA VAL A 88 -3.03 10.16 -1.33
C VAL A 88 -3.24 10.99 -0.06
N SER A 89 -4.37 11.68 0.04
CA SER A 89 -4.78 12.37 1.27
C SER A 89 -5.30 11.33 2.26
N ILE A 90 -4.44 10.87 3.16
CA ILE A 90 -4.87 10.10 4.33
C ILE A 90 -5.19 11.13 5.42
N GLU A 91 -6.43 11.16 5.88
CA GLU A 91 -6.76 11.93 7.09
C GLU A 91 -6.18 11.18 8.30
N VAL A 92 -5.28 11.84 9.02
CA VAL A 92 -4.66 11.34 10.25
C VAL A 92 -4.88 12.36 11.34
N ASP A 93 -5.35 11.91 12.50
CA ASP A 93 -5.59 12.77 13.67
C ASP A 93 -4.30 13.47 14.16
N ASN A 94 -3.13 12.88 13.86
CA ASN A 94 -1.83 13.48 14.13
C ASN A 94 -0.88 13.30 12.93
N ILE A 95 -0.43 14.42 12.35
CA ILE A 95 0.50 14.50 11.21
C ILE A 95 1.81 13.73 11.49
N GLN A 96 2.18 13.57 12.77
CA GLN A 96 3.40 12.87 13.20
C GLN A 96 3.34 11.35 12.95
N GLN A 97 2.16 10.76 12.70
CA GLN A 97 2.02 9.35 12.32
C GLN A 97 2.51 9.07 10.89
N VAL A 98 2.70 10.12 10.08
CA VAL A 98 3.18 10.02 8.69
C VAL A 98 4.70 9.82 8.62
N TYR A 99 5.43 10.15 9.70
CA TYR A 99 6.88 10.02 9.76
C TYR A 99 7.27 8.79 10.58
N LEU A 100 8.20 7.98 10.03
CA LEU A 100 8.77 6.79 10.70
C LEU A 100 9.57 7.14 11.97
N ASP A 101 9.87 8.42 12.18
CA ASP A 101 10.63 8.91 13.31
C ASP A 101 9.75 9.81 14.17
N TYR A 102 9.43 9.35 15.38
CA TYR A 102 8.68 10.13 16.38
C TYR A 102 9.51 11.33 16.90
N ASN A 103 10.78 11.44 16.49
CA ASN A 103 11.77 12.33 17.05
C ASN A 103 12.59 13.02 15.94
N ALA A 104 11.91 13.73 15.03
CA ALA A 104 12.53 14.54 13.97
C ALA A 104 13.28 15.79 14.51
N THR A 105 14.17 15.57 15.47
CA THR A 105 15.13 16.51 16.07
C THR A 105 16.55 15.94 15.95
N THR A 106 16.88 15.29 14.82
CA THR A 106 18.29 15.03 14.52
C THR A 106 18.88 16.29 13.89
N PRO A 107 19.73 17.07 14.57
CA PRO A 107 20.40 18.20 13.95
C PRO A 107 21.23 17.73 12.76
N LEU A 108 21.16 18.47 11.65
CA LEU A 108 21.97 18.21 10.45
C LEU A 108 23.45 18.13 10.85
N ARG A 109 24.16 17.11 10.37
CA ARG A 109 25.58 16.93 10.66
C ARG A 109 26.37 18.17 10.16
N PRO A 110 27.36 18.66 10.91
CA PRO A 110 28.13 19.86 10.54
C PRO A 110 28.75 19.79 9.14
N GLU A 111 29.06 18.57 8.70
CA GLU A 111 29.63 18.25 7.39
C GLU A 111 28.77 18.74 6.22
N VAL A 112 27.43 18.69 6.36
CA VAL A 112 26.47 19.07 5.31
C VAL A 112 26.31 20.60 5.24
N VAL A 113 26.50 21.30 6.36
CA VAL A 113 26.38 22.77 6.44
C VAL A 113 27.50 23.44 5.67
N HIS A 114 28.70 22.84 5.63
CA HIS A 114 29.88 23.47 5.01
C HIS A 114 29.84 23.50 3.47
N THR A 115 29.13 22.56 2.85
CA THR A 115 28.94 22.49 1.38
C THR A 115 27.91 23.46 0.83
N LEU A 116 27.16 24.15 1.70
CA LEU A 116 26.06 25.05 1.30
C LEU A 116 26.45 26.54 1.33
N THR A 117 27.71 26.86 1.68
CA THR A 117 28.30 28.21 1.61
C THR A 117 29.31 28.33 0.49
#